data_AF-A0A1M7LPT0-F1
#
_entry.id   AF-A0A1M7LPT0-F1
#
_cell.length_a   1.000
_cell.length_b   1.000
_cell.length_c   1.000
_cell.angle_alpha   90.00
_cell.angle_beta   90.00
_cell.angle_gamma   90.00
#
_symmetry.space_group_name_H-M   'P 1'
#
loop_
_entity.id
_entity.type
_entity.pdbx_description
1 polymer ?
#
loop_
_entity_poly.entity_id
_entity_poly.type
_entity_poly.pdbx_seq_one_letter_code
_entity_poly.pdbx_strand_id
1 'polypeptide(L)'
;MKKLLLFIYYLCFAVFSLHAQPILRIDKSVQQHKFTLNEIEYLEDNTNRLTFSDIKKLRSGFQKNQTYYPRNNNHEYTYWFRVNVRFTESMSINNSIIELFDQTTDEVKAYLPEAGGNYTESISGANHDFSSRLYHHKNFEFLIKDSQKGDYTYYFKVKSHNVVNVIIVYRTMDYFVHYALNEYLTFGLFYGMILIFCFHNLLMFFAVKKKQYLYYVFYILSIGLYEMSADGIAFQYLWPGYPMFNHYGNGIALYLASIFALIFSKELLQVKQRAPRFYWLINYVIAVRTAYFLYCLFFNKSLFAYKFVDIIPLSIAFITGVYIYKNGFKSARFFVLAYSILFLGFTVKALSALGYTYFLPAPVSYYSLSLCFVVEMILLSFAIGDQVRILRKEKDDAREQTIYQMELNNSLKDSINRELEQQVNVRTRELVEKSDEVQDQKEIIERQNRILLIVNQQLEQQAGEISRMNVLLEKDNVQLKTNIEKVTESRALSTELNFEEFSAKYPDQETCFRFLSALKWKDGFTCTRCENSTYCAGRLPHSRRCTKCSYEESALHNTIFQNNRIPINKAFYLTYLIYSTNGTISSHQLSEKLNIRQSTCWAYAIRIRKVMQDKRRSRKKSHEQGWSTLVM
;
A
#
# COMPACT_ATOMS: atom_id res chain seq x y z
N MET A 1 94.70 15.94 -17.77
CA MET A 1 93.80 14.75 -17.86
C MET A 1 92.33 15.06 -17.60
N LYS A 2 91.92 15.73 -16.51
CA LYS A 2 90.49 16.01 -16.23
C LYS A 2 89.73 16.80 -17.31
N LYS A 3 90.36 17.79 -17.97
CA LYS A 3 89.73 18.55 -19.07
C LYS A 3 89.53 17.74 -20.36
N LEU A 4 90.39 16.75 -20.62
CA LEU A 4 90.30 15.86 -21.79
C LEU A 4 89.16 14.84 -21.61
N LEU A 5 89.01 14.31 -20.39
CA LEU A 5 87.88 13.44 -20.02
C LEU A 5 86.54 14.17 -20.08
N LEU A 6 86.47 15.43 -19.65
CA LEU A 6 85.24 16.23 -19.74
C LEU A 6 84.85 16.56 -21.19
N PHE A 7 85.84 16.80 -22.06
CA PHE A 7 85.62 17.04 -23.48
C PHE A 7 85.17 15.77 -24.21
N ILE A 8 85.76 14.61 -23.91
CA ILE A 8 85.31 13.30 -24.44
C ILE A 8 83.90 12.96 -23.93
N TYR A 9 83.56 13.30 -22.68
CA TYR A 9 82.22 13.10 -22.13
C TYR A 9 81.18 13.97 -22.84
N TYR A 10 81.49 15.23 -23.13
CA TYR A 10 80.64 16.12 -23.94
C TYR A 10 80.54 15.68 -25.41
N LEU A 11 81.62 15.15 -25.99
CA LEU A 11 81.61 14.62 -27.36
C LEU A 11 80.77 13.32 -27.44
N CYS A 12 80.86 12.45 -26.44
CA CYS A 12 80.02 11.26 -26.33
C CYS A 12 78.55 11.61 -26.15
N PHE A 13 78.20 12.66 -25.39
CA PHE A 13 76.81 13.12 -25.26
C PHE A 13 76.28 13.80 -26.53
N ALA A 14 77.13 14.51 -27.29
CA ALA A 14 76.74 15.15 -28.55
C ALA A 14 76.46 14.13 -29.67
N VAL A 15 77.05 12.93 -29.62
CA VAL A 15 76.83 11.87 -30.61
C VAL A 15 75.50 11.13 -30.42
N PHE A 16 74.84 11.24 -29.25
CA PHE A 16 73.57 10.54 -28.99
C PHE A 16 72.30 11.29 -29.42
N SER A 17 72.39 12.54 -29.89
CA SER A 17 71.20 13.37 -30.19
C SER A 17 70.80 13.48 -31.66
N LEU A 18 71.45 12.74 -32.57
CA LEU A 18 71.06 12.64 -33.98
C LEU A 18 70.38 11.31 -34.29
N HIS A 19 69.34 10.95 -33.52
CA HIS A 19 68.41 9.92 -33.98
C HIS A 19 67.47 10.57 -35.00
N ALA A 20 67.88 10.54 -36.26
CA ALA A 20 66.97 10.66 -37.39
C ALA A 20 65.83 9.66 -37.20
N GLN A 21 64.61 10.06 -37.55
CA GLN A 21 63.40 9.26 -37.35
C GLN A 21 63.64 7.82 -37.83
N PRO A 22 63.27 6.78 -37.05
CA PRO A 22 63.10 5.46 -37.64
C PRO A 22 61.94 5.60 -38.62
N ILE A 23 62.26 5.84 -39.90
CA ILE A 23 61.24 5.84 -40.94
C ILE A 23 60.72 4.42 -41.00
N LEU A 24 59.44 4.24 -40.72
CA LEU A 24 58.79 2.94 -40.73
C LEU A 24 58.98 2.32 -42.10
N ARG A 25 59.65 1.16 -42.13
CA ARG A 25 59.86 0.39 -43.35
C ARG A 25 58.71 -0.58 -43.51
N ILE A 26 57.94 -0.39 -44.57
CA ILE A 26 56.86 -1.29 -44.97
C ILE A 26 57.37 -2.12 -46.14
N ASP A 27 57.42 -3.43 -45.94
CA ASP A 27 57.68 -4.44 -46.96
C ASP A 27 56.44 -5.35 -47.13
N LYS A 28 56.50 -6.34 -48.03
CA LYS A 28 55.39 -7.29 -48.25
C LYS A 28 55.02 -8.15 -47.04
N SER A 29 55.88 -8.26 -46.04
CA SER A 29 55.61 -9.05 -44.82
C SER A 29 54.77 -8.27 -43.79
N VAL A 30 54.79 -6.93 -43.86
CA VAL A 30 54.04 -6.07 -42.94
C VAL A 30 52.56 -6.02 -43.35
N GLN A 31 51.73 -6.78 -42.63
CA GLN A 31 50.27 -6.78 -42.83
C GLN A 31 49.55 -5.65 -42.09
N GLN A 32 50.08 -5.21 -40.95
CA GLN A 32 49.52 -4.15 -40.11
C GLN A 32 50.64 -3.39 -39.38
N HIS A 33 50.52 -2.07 -39.28
CA HIS A 33 51.30 -1.27 -38.34
C HIS A 33 50.44 -0.18 -37.68
N LYS A 34 50.42 -0.13 -36.35
CA LYS A 34 49.75 0.95 -35.59
C LYS A 34 50.79 2.02 -35.27
N PHE A 35 50.61 3.23 -35.76
CA PHE A 35 51.52 4.33 -35.47
C PHE A 35 51.35 4.76 -34.01
N THR A 36 52.45 4.84 -33.25
CA THR A 36 52.43 5.18 -31.82
C THR A 36 53.57 6.11 -31.44
N LEU A 37 53.43 6.79 -30.29
CA LEU A 37 54.50 7.62 -29.70
C LEU A 37 55.09 8.58 -30.75
N ASN A 38 56.42 8.56 -30.90
CA ASN A 38 57.22 9.46 -31.74
C ASN A 38 57.05 9.21 -33.25
N GLU A 39 56.28 8.20 -33.67
CA GLU A 39 56.01 7.92 -35.09
C GLU A 39 54.97 8.88 -35.68
N ILE A 40 54.16 9.51 -34.82
CA ILE A 40 53.18 10.53 -35.20
C ILE A 40 53.71 11.90 -34.80
N GLU A 41 53.69 12.82 -35.74
CA GLU A 41 53.95 14.23 -35.46
C GLU A 41 52.64 15.02 -35.61
N TYR A 42 52.43 16.00 -34.74
CA TYR A 42 51.22 16.81 -34.73
C TYR A 42 51.51 18.31 -34.66
N LEU A 43 50.59 19.11 -35.18
CA LEU A 43 50.59 20.56 -35.10
C LEU A 43 49.19 21.01 -34.68
N GLU A 44 49.13 21.86 -33.66
CA GLU A 44 47.89 22.50 -33.21
C GLU A 44 47.69 23.82 -33.97
N ASP A 45 46.62 23.92 -34.75
CA ASP A 45 46.20 25.16 -35.41
C ASP A 45 45.11 25.84 -34.58
N ASN A 46 45.55 26.77 -33.73
CA ASN A 46 44.65 27.60 -32.92
C ASN A 46 43.88 28.65 -33.73
N THR A 47 44.27 28.91 -34.98
CA THR A 47 43.59 29.88 -35.86
C THR A 47 42.48 29.23 -36.67
N ASN A 48 42.48 27.90 -36.80
CA ASN A 48 41.58 27.10 -37.65
C ASN A 48 41.61 27.49 -39.15
N ARG A 49 42.65 28.17 -39.61
CA ARG A 49 42.73 28.75 -40.96
C ARG A 49 43.82 28.11 -41.83
N LEU A 50 44.70 27.28 -41.27
CA LEU A 50 45.78 26.68 -42.06
C LEU A 50 45.21 25.73 -43.13
N THR A 51 45.70 25.90 -44.35
CA THR A 51 45.37 25.04 -45.49
C THR A 51 46.46 23.99 -45.69
N PHE A 52 46.16 22.93 -46.44
CA PHE A 52 47.17 21.91 -46.78
C PHE A 52 48.39 22.50 -47.49
N SER A 53 48.18 23.51 -48.34
CA SER A 53 49.26 24.23 -49.03
C SER A 53 50.23 24.93 -48.07
N ASP A 54 49.70 25.47 -46.97
CA ASP A 54 50.52 26.10 -45.92
C ASP A 54 51.30 25.05 -45.15
N ILE A 55 50.61 23.95 -44.77
CA ILE A 55 51.19 22.82 -44.03
C ILE A 55 52.31 22.14 -44.83
N LYS A 56 52.12 21.95 -46.14
CA LYS A 56 53.14 21.34 -47.02
C LYS A 56 54.40 22.21 -47.13
N LYS A 57 54.28 23.54 -47.04
CA LYS A 57 55.42 24.47 -47.02
C LYS A 57 56.08 24.55 -45.64
N LEU A 58 55.33 24.24 -44.58
CA LEU A 58 55.78 24.32 -43.20
C LEU A 58 56.75 23.16 -42.87
N ARG A 59 58.06 23.42 -42.98
CA ARG A 59 59.09 22.42 -42.62
C ARG A 59 59.29 22.25 -41.11
N SER A 60 58.96 23.27 -40.32
CA SER A 60 59.17 23.34 -38.88
C SER A 60 57.88 23.81 -38.19
N GLY A 61 57.50 23.17 -37.08
CA GLY A 61 56.26 23.48 -36.36
C GLY A 61 55.53 22.23 -35.86
N PHE A 62 55.70 21.09 -36.55
CA PHE A 62 55.23 19.80 -36.07
C PHE A 62 56.03 19.36 -34.85
N GLN A 63 55.31 18.95 -33.80
CA GLN A 63 55.86 18.39 -32.57
C GLN A 63 55.72 16.87 -32.59
N LYS A 64 56.73 16.18 -32.05
CA LYS A 64 56.66 14.72 -31.88
C LYS A 64 55.69 14.39 -30.76
N ASN A 65 54.80 13.45 -31.01
CA ASN A 65 53.87 12.97 -30.01
C ASN A 65 54.60 12.11 -28.95
N GLN A 66 54.40 12.43 -27.67
CA GLN A 66 55.02 11.70 -26.56
C GLN A 66 54.05 10.72 -25.88
N THR A 67 52.74 10.86 -26.11
CA THR A 67 51.73 9.93 -25.58
C THR A 67 51.61 8.71 -26.49
N TYR A 68 51.05 7.60 -25.99
CA TYR A 68 50.92 6.39 -26.80
C TYR A 68 50.10 6.63 -28.09
N TYR A 69 49.00 7.38 -27.96
CA TYR A 69 48.26 7.96 -29.07
C TYR A 69 48.05 9.46 -28.84
N PRO A 70 48.16 10.30 -29.88
CA PRO A 70 47.87 11.72 -29.76
C PRO A 70 46.37 11.98 -29.56
N ARG A 71 46.06 13.09 -28.89
CA ARG A 71 44.68 13.54 -28.60
C ARG A 71 44.52 15.01 -28.96
N ASN A 72 43.32 15.42 -29.35
CA ASN A 72 42.95 16.83 -29.42
C ASN A 72 42.58 17.34 -28.01
N ASN A 73 43.54 17.95 -27.32
CA ASN A 73 43.29 18.46 -25.96
C ASN A 73 42.35 19.67 -25.94
N ASN A 74 42.33 20.46 -27.01
CA ASN A 74 41.43 21.61 -27.15
C ASN A 74 40.44 21.41 -28.31
N HIS A 75 39.14 21.36 -27.99
CA HIS A 75 38.09 21.09 -28.98
C HIS A 75 37.85 22.25 -29.95
N GLU A 76 38.32 23.46 -29.62
CA GLU A 76 38.18 24.65 -30.47
C GLU A 76 39.21 24.67 -31.61
N TYR A 77 40.28 23.87 -31.51
CA TYR A 77 41.41 23.92 -32.44
C TYR A 77 41.35 22.82 -33.49
N THR A 78 42.00 23.08 -34.62
CA THR A 78 42.21 22.10 -35.68
C THR A 78 43.55 21.44 -35.47
N TYR A 79 43.60 20.12 -35.57
CA TYR A 79 44.83 19.36 -35.40
C TYR A 79 45.29 18.80 -36.73
N TRP A 80 46.57 18.98 -37.02
CA TRP A 80 47.23 18.39 -38.18
C TRP A 80 48.17 17.30 -37.72
N PHE A 81 48.00 16.08 -38.24
CA PHE A 81 48.87 14.96 -37.98
C PHE A 81 49.62 14.60 -39.25
N ARG A 82 50.85 14.11 -39.11
CA ARG A 82 51.57 13.50 -40.21
C ARG A 82 52.31 12.24 -39.78
N VAL A 83 52.37 11.28 -40.69
CA VAL A 83 53.13 10.04 -40.54
C VAL A 83 54.01 9.83 -41.76
N ASN A 84 55.23 9.34 -41.53
CA ASN A 84 56.22 9.08 -42.56
C ASN A 84 56.35 7.57 -42.77
N VAL A 85 56.20 7.13 -44.01
CA VAL A 85 56.21 5.72 -44.40
C VAL A 85 57.21 5.53 -45.53
N ARG A 86 58.09 4.52 -45.38
CA ARG A 86 59.01 4.09 -46.43
C ARG A 86 58.57 2.73 -46.96
N PHE A 87 58.12 2.69 -48.21
CA PHE A 87 57.92 1.43 -48.91
C PHE A 87 59.26 0.94 -49.45
N THR A 88 59.72 -0.24 -49.01
CA THR A 88 61.01 -0.79 -49.44
C THR A 88 60.97 -1.45 -50.82
N GLU A 89 59.76 -1.80 -51.27
CA GLU A 89 59.44 -2.40 -52.56
C GLU A 89 58.10 -1.87 -53.06
N SER A 90 57.87 -1.95 -54.37
CA SER A 90 56.59 -1.56 -54.95
C SER A 90 55.53 -2.61 -54.61
N MET A 91 54.43 -2.17 -53.99
CA MET A 91 53.28 -3.01 -53.66
C MET A 91 52.26 -3.01 -54.79
N SER A 92 51.36 -4.00 -54.80
CA SER A 92 50.24 -4.04 -55.74
C SER A 92 49.30 -2.85 -55.52
N ILE A 93 48.80 -2.29 -56.62
CA ILE A 93 47.85 -1.17 -56.64
C ILE A 93 46.63 -1.52 -55.76
N ASN A 94 46.18 -0.56 -54.95
CA ASN A 94 45.01 -0.67 -54.08
C ASN A 94 45.06 -1.81 -53.04
N ASN A 95 46.24 -2.33 -52.71
CA ASN A 95 46.37 -3.44 -51.75
C ASN A 95 46.54 -2.98 -50.30
N SER A 96 46.51 -1.67 -50.04
CA SER A 96 46.78 -1.13 -48.71
C SER A 96 45.94 0.10 -48.41
N ILE A 97 45.64 0.28 -47.13
CA ILE A 97 44.84 1.38 -46.61
C ILE A 97 45.52 2.01 -45.40
N ILE A 98 45.20 3.27 -45.14
CA ILE A 98 45.36 3.87 -43.83
C ILE A 98 43.99 3.99 -43.19
N GLU A 99 43.85 3.42 -42.00
CA GLU A 99 42.65 3.47 -41.19
C GLU A 99 42.87 4.41 -40.01
N LEU A 100 41.93 5.35 -39.79
CA LEU A 100 41.85 6.10 -38.55
C LEU A 100 40.77 5.49 -37.64
N PHE A 101 41.20 5.05 -36.44
CA PHE A 101 40.30 4.56 -35.40
C PHE A 101 39.83 5.74 -34.56
N ASP A 102 38.60 6.21 -34.84
CA ASP A 102 37.70 6.90 -33.92
C ASP A 102 36.43 7.29 -34.71
N GLN A 103 35.44 6.39 -34.73
CA GLN A 103 34.17 6.58 -35.45
C GLN A 103 33.37 7.85 -35.06
N THR A 104 33.75 8.53 -33.98
CA THR A 104 33.03 9.72 -33.47
C THR A 104 33.67 11.05 -33.88
N THR A 105 34.80 11.02 -34.60
CA THR A 105 35.46 12.25 -35.07
C THR A 105 34.59 12.97 -36.10
N ASP A 106 34.28 14.24 -35.86
CA ASP A 106 33.39 15.03 -36.73
C ASP A 106 33.88 15.14 -38.18
N GLU A 107 35.13 15.58 -38.36
CA GLU A 107 35.72 15.85 -39.67
C GLU A 107 37.16 15.35 -39.72
N VAL A 108 37.48 14.55 -40.74
CA VAL A 108 38.81 14.06 -41.05
C VAL A 108 39.09 14.30 -42.54
N LYS A 109 40.16 15.03 -42.85
CA LYS A 109 40.68 15.12 -44.23
C LYS A 109 42.04 14.47 -44.30
N ALA A 110 42.18 13.47 -45.15
CA ALA A 110 43.45 12.84 -45.46
C ALA A 110 44.02 13.42 -46.76
N TYR A 111 45.30 13.77 -46.73
CA TYR A 111 46.07 14.14 -47.91
C TYR A 111 47.06 13.03 -48.19
N LEU A 112 46.78 12.26 -49.25
CA LEU A 112 47.53 11.07 -49.64
C LEU A 112 48.45 11.41 -50.81
N PRO A 113 49.76 11.10 -50.74
CA PRO A 113 50.68 11.37 -51.84
C PRO A 113 50.39 10.48 -53.06
N GLU A 114 50.48 11.07 -54.26
CA GLU A 114 50.39 10.39 -55.56
C GLU A 114 51.74 10.38 -56.29
N ALA A 115 51.84 9.59 -57.36
CA ALA A 115 53.00 9.61 -58.26
C ALA A 115 53.25 11.04 -58.79
N GLY A 116 54.51 11.50 -58.73
CA GLY A 116 54.90 12.84 -59.19
C GLY A 116 54.82 13.96 -58.14
N GLY A 117 54.52 13.66 -56.87
CA GLY A 117 54.60 14.62 -55.75
C GLY A 117 53.33 15.47 -55.52
N ASN A 118 52.25 15.14 -56.24
CA ASN A 118 50.90 15.63 -55.99
C ASN A 118 50.24 14.88 -54.82
N TYR A 119 49.11 15.38 -54.35
CA TYR A 119 48.35 14.80 -53.24
C TYR A 119 46.87 14.70 -53.62
N THR A 120 46.25 13.55 -53.35
CA THR A 120 44.79 13.41 -53.35
C THR A 120 44.24 13.84 -51.99
N GLU A 121 43.19 14.66 -52.00
CA GLU A 121 42.39 14.90 -50.80
C GLU A 121 41.27 13.85 -50.71
N SER A 122 41.08 13.29 -49.52
CA SER A 122 39.95 12.42 -49.20
C SER A 122 39.31 12.88 -47.90
N ILE A 123 37.99 13.03 -47.92
CA ILE A 123 37.21 13.59 -46.81
C ILE A 123 36.38 12.47 -46.20
N SER A 124 36.38 12.40 -44.86
CA SER A 124 35.58 11.50 -44.07
C SER A 124 35.22 12.16 -42.74
N GLY A 125 34.46 11.47 -41.88
CA GLY A 125 34.04 12.00 -40.59
C GLY A 125 32.61 11.61 -40.22
N ALA A 126 32.27 11.83 -38.95
CA ALA A 126 30.96 11.55 -38.39
C ALA A 126 29.87 12.56 -38.82
N ASN A 127 30.26 13.71 -39.40
CA ASN A 127 29.33 14.73 -39.91
C ASN A 127 28.92 14.51 -41.37
N HIS A 128 29.54 13.56 -42.06
CA HIS A 128 29.20 13.20 -43.44
C HIS A 128 28.30 11.96 -43.47
N ASP A 129 27.43 11.87 -44.46
CA ASP A 129 26.57 10.71 -44.66
C ASP A 129 27.39 9.42 -44.72
N PHE A 130 26.91 8.38 -44.04
CA PHE A 130 27.67 7.12 -43.94
C PHE A 130 27.93 6.50 -45.31
N SER A 131 27.01 6.65 -46.27
CA SER A 131 27.15 6.16 -47.64
C SER A 131 28.27 6.83 -48.44
N SER A 132 28.80 7.96 -47.98
CA SER A 132 29.94 8.64 -48.60
C SER A 132 31.30 7.99 -48.26
N ARG A 133 31.32 7.05 -47.30
CA ARG A 133 32.53 6.33 -46.91
C ARG A 133 32.99 5.41 -48.03
N LEU A 134 34.32 5.30 -48.18
CA LEU A 134 34.94 4.45 -49.20
C LEU A 134 34.55 2.97 -49.01
N TYR A 135 34.62 2.48 -47.78
CA TYR A 135 34.11 1.18 -47.38
C TYR A 135 32.97 1.37 -46.39
N HIS A 136 31.96 0.51 -46.46
CA HIS A 136 30.85 0.50 -45.50
C HIS A 136 31.32 -0.13 -44.18
N HIS A 137 32.28 0.52 -43.54
CA HIS A 137 32.92 0.10 -42.31
C HIS A 137 32.83 1.23 -41.28
N LYS A 138 32.82 0.87 -39.99
CA LYS A 138 32.59 1.81 -38.89
C LYS A 138 33.71 2.82 -38.68
N ASN A 139 34.93 2.52 -39.12
CA ASN A 139 36.09 3.42 -39.01
C ASN A 139 36.22 4.29 -40.27
N PHE A 140 37.29 5.07 -40.36
CA PHE A 140 37.58 5.89 -41.54
C PHE A 140 38.77 5.31 -42.30
N GLU A 141 38.52 4.86 -43.54
CA GLU A 141 39.55 4.25 -44.39
C GLU A 141 39.94 5.15 -45.55
N PHE A 142 41.24 5.17 -45.83
CA PHE A 142 41.85 5.93 -46.91
C PHE A 142 42.70 4.99 -47.76
N LEU A 143 42.35 4.84 -49.05
CA LEU A 143 43.01 3.93 -49.97
C LEU A 143 44.37 4.45 -50.42
N ILE A 144 45.41 3.64 -50.24
CA ILE A 144 46.73 3.91 -50.82
C ILE A 144 46.72 3.38 -52.27
N LYS A 145 46.49 4.29 -53.23
CA LYS A 145 46.37 3.94 -54.65
C LYS A 145 47.68 3.43 -55.25
N ASP A 146 48.77 4.13 -54.98
CA ASP A 146 50.10 3.81 -55.48
C ASP A 146 51.10 3.71 -54.32
N SER A 147 51.88 2.64 -54.32
CA SER A 147 52.80 2.26 -53.24
C SER A 147 54.14 1.87 -53.86
N GLN A 148 54.70 2.75 -54.68
CA GLN A 148 56.03 2.52 -55.26
C GLN A 148 57.09 2.55 -54.16
N LYS A 149 58.26 1.98 -54.44
CA LYS A 149 59.40 2.09 -53.54
C LYS A 149 59.77 3.56 -53.33
N GLY A 150 59.70 4.06 -52.09
CA GLY A 150 59.97 5.45 -51.79
C GLY A 150 59.54 5.88 -50.39
N ASP A 151 59.80 7.16 -50.10
CA ASP A 151 59.41 7.83 -48.86
C ASP A 151 58.16 8.68 -49.09
N TYR A 152 57.13 8.45 -48.28
CA TYR A 152 55.83 9.09 -48.39
C TYR A 152 55.42 9.69 -47.05
N THR A 153 54.95 10.94 -47.09
CA THR A 153 54.36 11.60 -45.92
C THR A 153 52.86 11.76 -46.14
N TYR A 154 52.09 11.17 -45.23
CA TYR A 154 50.63 11.27 -45.20
C TYR A 154 50.24 12.32 -44.16
N TYR A 155 49.28 13.19 -44.51
CA TYR A 155 48.78 14.23 -43.62
C TYR A 155 47.30 14.02 -43.31
N PHE A 156 46.91 14.29 -42.07
CA PHE A 156 45.54 14.19 -41.61
C PHE A 156 45.15 15.48 -40.89
N LYS A 157 44.12 16.15 -41.39
CA LYS A 157 43.47 17.28 -40.72
C LYS A 157 42.29 16.75 -39.94
N VAL A 158 42.27 16.97 -38.62
CA VAL A 158 41.24 16.49 -37.70
C VAL A 158 40.64 17.66 -36.96
N LYS A 159 39.31 17.74 -36.96
CA LYS A 159 38.54 18.70 -36.15
C LYS A 159 37.37 17.95 -35.52
N SER A 160 37.19 18.09 -34.22
CA SER A 160 36.12 17.41 -33.47
C SER A 160 35.74 18.16 -32.21
N HIS A 161 34.44 18.19 -31.91
CA HIS A 161 33.90 18.75 -30.66
C HIS A 161 34.17 17.89 -29.42
N ASN A 162 34.50 16.61 -29.60
CA ASN A 162 34.86 15.69 -28.52
C ASN A 162 36.36 15.45 -28.48
N VAL A 163 36.87 14.99 -27.33
CA VAL A 163 38.22 14.42 -27.23
C VAL A 163 38.26 13.12 -28.04
N VAL A 164 39.12 13.09 -29.04
CA VAL A 164 39.39 12.02 -29.99
C VAL A 164 40.80 11.50 -29.73
N ASN A 165 40.95 10.18 -29.69
CA ASN A 165 42.27 9.55 -29.75
C ASN A 165 42.59 9.30 -31.22
N VAL A 166 43.58 10.01 -31.77
CA VAL A 166 43.92 9.85 -33.19
C VAL A 166 44.85 8.66 -33.36
N ILE A 167 44.24 7.51 -33.64
CA ILE A 167 44.93 6.24 -33.83
C ILE A 167 45.01 5.97 -35.33
N ILE A 168 46.19 6.14 -35.92
CA ILE A 168 46.45 5.90 -37.34
C ILE A 168 47.04 4.50 -37.49
N VAL A 169 46.52 3.73 -38.45
CA VAL A 169 46.94 2.34 -38.67
C VAL A 169 47.11 2.07 -40.16
N TYR A 170 48.28 1.58 -40.56
CA TYR A 170 48.49 1.01 -41.88
C TYR A 170 48.03 -0.45 -41.89
N ARG A 171 47.35 -0.88 -42.95
CA ARG A 171 46.92 -2.26 -43.15
C ARG A 171 46.96 -2.68 -44.62
N THR A 172 47.24 -3.95 -44.87
CA THR A 172 46.90 -4.57 -46.15
C THR A 172 45.40 -4.83 -46.26
N MET A 173 44.87 -4.85 -47.48
CA MET A 173 43.44 -5.07 -47.70
C MET A 173 42.98 -6.45 -47.17
N ASP A 174 43.79 -7.48 -47.38
CA ASP A 174 43.51 -8.84 -46.89
C ASP A 174 43.38 -8.88 -45.36
N TYR A 175 44.32 -8.27 -44.65
CA TYR A 175 44.27 -8.21 -43.19
C TYR A 175 43.08 -7.37 -42.70
N PHE A 176 42.78 -6.25 -43.37
CA PHE A 176 41.62 -5.42 -43.05
C PHE A 176 40.31 -6.21 -43.16
N VAL A 177 40.11 -6.95 -44.26
CA VAL A 177 38.91 -7.80 -44.43
C VAL A 177 38.83 -8.87 -43.36
N HIS A 178 39.93 -9.58 -43.08
CA HIS A 178 39.95 -10.60 -42.03
C HIS A 178 39.63 -10.03 -40.64
N TYR A 179 40.26 -8.91 -40.27
CA TYR A 179 40.01 -8.20 -39.02
C TYR A 179 38.56 -7.73 -38.91
N ALA A 180 38.04 -7.07 -39.95
CA ALA A 180 36.67 -6.56 -39.98
C ALA A 180 35.66 -7.70 -39.84
N LEU A 181 35.80 -8.79 -40.60
CA LEU A 181 34.89 -9.94 -40.48
C LEU A 181 34.85 -10.53 -39.06
N ASN A 182 36.01 -10.68 -38.41
CA ASN A 182 36.07 -11.17 -37.03
C ASN A 182 35.45 -10.19 -36.02
N GLU A 183 35.67 -8.88 -36.21
CA GLU A 183 35.08 -7.85 -35.35
C GLU A 183 33.55 -7.82 -35.49
N TYR A 184 33.02 -7.85 -36.71
CA TYR A 184 31.58 -7.89 -36.96
C TYR A 184 30.93 -9.21 -36.51
N LEU A 185 31.65 -10.34 -36.59
CA LEU A 185 31.18 -11.59 -35.99
C LEU A 185 31.03 -11.46 -34.46
N THR A 186 32.00 -10.82 -33.81
CA THR A 186 31.96 -10.56 -32.35
C THR A 186 30.78 -9.65 -31.99
N PHE A 187 30.54 -8.58 -32.76
CA PHE A 187 29.36 -7.72 -32.60
C PHE A 187 28.07 -8.50 -32.82
N GLY A 188 27.99 -9.33 -33.87
CA GLY A 188 26.83 -10.17 -34.16
C GLY A 188 26.49 -11.11 -32.99
N LEU A 189 27.49 -11.74 -32.38
CA LEU A 189 27.30 -12.58 -31.19
C LEU A 189 26.81 -11.76 -29.99
N PHE A 190 27.41 -10.59 -29.74
CA PHE A 190 27.02 -9.70 -28.64
C PHE A 190 25.57 -9.21 -28.76
N TYR A 191 25.20 -8.62 -29.91
CA TYR A 191 23.84 -8.14 -30.14
C TYR A 191 22.83 -9.29 -30.27
N GLY A 192 23.24 -10.45 -30.76
CA GLY A 192 22.44 -11.67 -30.75
C GLY A 192 22.05 -12.10 -29.33
N MET A 193 22.99 -12.07 -28.38
CA MET A 193 22.70 -12.35 -26.97
C MET A 193 21.70 -11.34 -26.38
N ILE A 194 21.88 -10.05 -26.65
CA ILE A 194 20.96 -8.99 -26.24
C ILE A 194 19.53 -9.28 -26.73
N LEU A 195 19.37 -9.65 -28.00
CA LEU A 195 18.08 -10.00 -28.57
C LEU A 195 17.49 -11.25 -27.91
N ILE A 196 18.28 -12.31 -27.70
CA ILE A 196 17.84 -13.52 -27.01
C ILE A 196 17.30 -13.19 -25.61
N PHE A 197 18.02 -12.36 -24.83
CA PHE A 197 17.55 -11.93 -23.52
C PHE A 197 16.29 -11.06 -23.61
N CYS A 198 16.19 -10.17 -24.58
CA CYS A 198 14.98 -9.39 -24.80
C CYS A 198 13.77 -10.29 -25.11
N PHE A 199 13.91 -11.22 -26.06
CA PHE A 199 12.85 -12.16 -26.41
C PHE A 199 12.45 -13.05 -25.24
N HIS A 200 13.43 -13.63 -24.53
CA HIS A 200 13.18 -14.42 -23.33
C HIS A 200 12.37 -13.63 -22.29
N ASN A 201 12.76 -12.39 -22.01
CA ASN A 201 12.07 -11.55 -21.03
C ASN A 201 10.69 -11.07 -21.52
N LEU A 202 10.50 -10.85 -22.82
CA LEU A 202 9.18 -10.58 -23.40
C LEU A 202 8.24 -11.78 -23.28
N LEU A 203 8.72 -13.00 -23.55
CA LEU A 203 7.94 -14.22 -23.34
C LEU A 203 7.54 -14.38 -21.87
N MET A 204 8.48 -14.12 -20.95
CA MET A 204 8.20 -14.12 -19.52
C MET A 204 7.24 -13.01 -19.10
N PHE A 205 7.26 -11.84 -19.76
CA PHE A 205 6.26 -10.79 -19.56
C PHE A 205 4.86 -11.29 -19.94
N PHE A 206 4.69 -11.94 -21.09
CA PHE A 206 3.37 -12.48 -21.48
C PHE A 206 2.91 -13.62 -20.57
N ALA A 207 3.83 -14.45 -20.09
CA ALA A 207 3.53 -15.58 -19.20
C ALA A 207 3.19 -15.14 -17.76
N VAL A 208 3.96 -14.21 -17.18
CA VAL A 208 3.86 -13.82 -15.76
C VAL A 208 3.09 -12.51 -15.57
N LYS A 209 2.96 -11.69 -16.62
CA LYS A 209 2.26 -10.39 -16.64
C LYS A 209 2.77 -9.37 -15.60
N LYS A 210 4.08 -9.41 -15.29
CA LYS A 210 4.74 -8.46 -14.37
C LYS A 210 5.55 -7.42 -15.14
N LYS A 211 5.35 -6.14 -14.84
CA LYS A 211 5.96 -5.01 -15.56
C LYS A 211 7.50 -4.99 -15.51
N GLN A 212 8.11 -5.57 -14.48
CA GLN A 212 9.57 -5.65 -14.33
C GLN A 212 10.28 -6.28 -15.55
N TYR A 213 9.65 -7.26 -16.20
CA TYR A 213 10.19 -7.87 -17.41
C TYR A 213 10.31 -6.88 -18.57
N LEU A 214 9.29 -6.03 -18.74
CA LEU A 214 9.28 -5.02 -19.80
C LEU A 214 10.32 -3.93 -19.52
N TYR A 215 10.45 -3.49 -18.26
CA TYR A 215 11.50 -2.53 -17.88
C TYR A 215 12.89 -3.08 -18.10
N TYR A 216 13.09 -4.38 -17.86
CA TYR A 216 14.37 -5.03 -18.13
C TYR A 216 14.68 -5.11 -19.63
N VAL A 217 13.69 -5.41 -20.47
CA VAL A 217 13.84 -5.37 -21.94
C VAL A 217 14.26 -3.99 -22.40
N PHE A 218 13.59 -2.93 -21.93
CA PHE A 218 13.97 -1.57 -22.29
C PHE A 218 15.36 -1.18 -21.78
N TYR A 219 15.75 -1.64 -20.60
CA TYR A 219 17.11 -1.48 -20.10
C TYR A 219 18.14 -2.15 -21.01
N ILE A 220 17.97 -3.44 -21.33
CA ILE A 220 18.90 -4.20 -22.21
C ILE A 220 18.99 -3.55 -23.60
N LEU A 221 17.87 -3.17 -24.20
CA LEU A 221 17.84 -2.48 -25.49
C LEU A 221 18.58 -1.14 -25.44
N SER A 222 18.46 -0.41 -24.33
CA SER A 222 19.16 0.87 -24.15
C SER A 222 20.67 0.68 -24.02
N ILE A 223 21.12 -0.38 -23.32
CA ILE A 223 22.53 -0.76 -23.27
C ILE A 223 23.04 -1.17 -24.66
N GLY A 224 22.27 -1.98 -25.39
CA GLY A 224 22.61 -2.35 -26.76
C GLY A 224 22.73 -1.13 -27.68
N LEU A 225 21.78 -0.19 -27.59
CA LEU A 225 21.84 1.06 -28.35
C LEU A 225 23.05 1.92 -27.98
N TYR A 226 23.43 1.96 -26.69
CA TYR A 226 24.61 2.67 -26.23
C TYR A 226 25.89 2.07 -26.81
N GLU A 227 26.06 0.75 -26.71
CA GLU A 227 27.23 0.05 -27.26
C GLU A 227 27.29 0.22 -28.80
N MET A 228 26.16 0.08 -29.51
CA MET A 228 26.11 0.33 -30.95
C MET A 228 26.50 1.76 -31.30
N SER A 229 26.06 2.74 -30.52
CA SER A 229 26.39 4.16 -30.73
C SER A 229 27.85 4.46 -30.40
N ALA A 230 28.39 3.84 -29.36
CA ALA A 230 29.77 4.00 -28.92
C ALA A 230 30.74 3.39 -29.93
N ASP A 231 30.40 2.23 -30.51
CA ASP A 231 31.20 1.53 -31.52
C ASP A 231 30.96 2.02 -32.96
N GLY A 232 30.04 2.98 -33.19
CA GLY A 232 29.73 3.53 -34.53
C GLY A 232 28.87 2.64 -35.41
N ILE A 233 28.54 1.44 -34.94
CA ILE A 233 27.65 0.48 -35.60
C ILE A 233 26.23 1.03 -35.75
N ALA A 234 25.77 1.82 -34.78
CA ALA A 234 24.46 2.47 -34.86
C ALA A 234 24.40 3.46 -36.04
N PHE A 235 25.48 4.19 -36.31
CA PHE A 235 25.51 5.09 -37.46
C PHE A 235 25.42 4.31 -38.77
N GLN A 236 26.13 3.19 -38.87
CA GLN A 236 26.10 2.33 -40.05
C GLN A 236 24.72 1.73 -40.35
N TYR A 237 24.00 1.23 -39.34
CA TYR A 237 22.79 0.44 -39.55
C TYR A 237 21.48 1.13 -39.15
N LEU A 238 21.48 2.02 -38.15
CA LEU A 238 20.24 2.63 -37.63
C LEU A 238 19.95 4.00 -38.24
N TRP A 239 20.96 4.84 -38.49
CA TRP A 239 20.78 6.18 -39.04
C TRP A 239 21.85 6.64 -40.06
N PRO A 240 22.19 5.83 -41.09
CA PRO A 240 23.29 6.13 -42.01
C PRO A 240 23.15 7.44 -42.80
N GLY A 241 21.92 7.87 -43.07
CA GLY A 241 21.62 9.11 -43.79
C GLY A 241 21.36 10.32 -42.88
N TYR A 242 21.55 10.21 -41.58
CA TYR A 242 21.32 11.31 -40.64
C TYR A 242 22.49 11.48 -39.65
N PRO A 243 23.62 12.04 -40.13
CA PRO A 243 24.84 12.24 -39.32
C PRO A 243 24.61 12.99 -38.00
N MET A 244 23.63 13.90 -37.98
CA MET A 244 23.27 14.69 -36.81
C MET A 244 22.94 13.84 -35.57
N PHE A 245 22.46 12.60 -35.74
CA PHE A 245 22.17 11.70 -34.61
C PHE A 245 23.41 11.19 -33.89
N ASN A 246 24.60 11.24 -34.51
CA ASN A 246 25.85 10.82 -33.88
C ASN A 246 26.16 11.61 -32.60
N HIS A 247 25.76 12.89 -32.55
CA HIS A 247 25.92 13.75 -31.38
C HIS A 247 24.95 13.40 -30.23
N TYR A 248 23.84 12.72 -30.50
CA TYR A 248 22.80 12.44 -29.51
C TYR A 248 22.72 10.96 -29.11
N GLY A 249 23.08 10.03 -30.02
CA GLY A 249 22.85 8.60 -29.85
C GLY A 249 23.36 8.05 -28.53
N ASN A 250 24.63 8.32 -28.20
CA ASN A 250 25.24 7.92 -26.93
C ASN A 250 24.51 8.51 -25.71
N GLY A 251 24.19 9.81 -25.74
CA GLY A 251 23.56 10.51 -24.63
C GLY A 251 22.14 10.05 -24.35
N ILE A 252 21.34 9.86 -25.41
CA ILE A 252 19.98 9.34 -25.32
C ILE A 252 20.00 7.89 -24.82
N ALA A 253 20.86 7.05 -25.38
CA ALA A 253 20.95 5.64 -24.99
C ALA A 253 21.33 5.47 -23.51
N LEU A 254 22.35 6.21 -23.04
CA LEU A 254 22.73 6.20 -21.61
C LEU A 254 21.63 6.72 -20.70
N TYR A 255 20.94 7.80 -21.10
CA TYR A 255 19.80 8.30 -20.35
C TYR A 255 18.72 7.21 -20.20
N LEU A 256 18.29 6.59 -21.30
CA LEU A 256 17.30 5.52 -21.27
C LEU A 256 17.78 4.33 -20.42
N ALA A 257 19.04 3.93 -20.55
CA ALA A 257 19.63 2.86 -19.76
C ALA A 257 19.57 3.17 -18.26
N SER A 258 19.96 4.37 -17.84
CA SER A 258 19.94 4.77 -16.43
C SER A 258 18.53 4.80 -15.82
N ILE A 259 17.55 5.32 -16.58
CA ILE A 259 16.15 5.40 -16.14
C ILE A 259 15.52 4.01 -16.04
N PHE A 260 15.68 3.18 -17.08
CA PHE A 260 15.12 1.84 -17.07
C PHE A 260 15.82 0.93 -16.06
N ALA A 261 17.12 1.08 -15.82
CA ALA A 261 17.84 0.38 -14.75
C ALA A 261 17.24 0.71 -13.37
N LEU A 262 16.98 1.99 -13.08
CA LEU A 262 16.40 2.42 -11.81
C LEU A 262 14.95 1.94 -11.64
N ILE A 263 14.12 2.08 -12.68
CA ILE A 263 12.72 1.62 -12.65
C ILE A 263 12.68 0.10 -12.50
N PHE A 264 13.50 -0.63 -13.26
CA PHE A 264 13.66 -2.07 -13.14
C PHE A 264 14.06 -2.48 -11.72
N SER A 265 15.10 -1.86 -11.16
CA SER A 265 15.56 -2.13 -9.79
C SER A 265 14.47 -1.89 -8.75
N LYS A 266 13.68 -0.81 -8.93
CA LYS A 266 12.57 -0.45 -8.05
C LYS A 266 11.49 -1.52 -7.98
N GLU A 267 11.12 -2.06 -9.14
CA GLU A 267 10.09 -3.10 -9.27
C GLU A 267 10.62 -4.48 -8.86
N LEU A 268 11.81 -4.87 -9.34
CA LEU A 268 12.43 -6.15 -9.04
C LEU A 268 12.64 -6.32 -7.53
N LEU A 269 13.20 -5.32 -6.86
CA LEU A 269 13.52 -5.42 -5.43
C LEU A 269 12.33 -5.07 -4.52
N GLN A 270 11.17 -4.69 -5.08
CA GLN A 270 10.00 -4.24 -4.34
C GLN A 270 10.36 -3.11 -3.36
N VAL A 271 11.11 -2.13 -3.86
CA VAL A 271 11.73 -1.07 -3.03
C VAL A 271 10.67 -0.26 -2.28
N LYS A 272 9.48 -0.06 -2.87
CA LYS A 272 8.37 0.66 -2.23
C LYS A 272 7.96 0.03 -0.90
N GLN A 273 7.87 -1.30 -0.85
CA GLN A 273 7.45 -2.04 0.34
C GLN A 273 8.60 -2.21 1.35
N ARG A 274 9.83 -2.42 0.88
CA ARG A 274 10.97 -2.82 1.73
C ARG A 274 11.90 -1.70 2.15
N ALA A 275 11.97 -0.64 1.37
CA ALA A 275 12.91 0.46 1.56
C ALA A 275 12.30 1.80 1.08
N PRO A 276 11.24 2.31 1.76
CA PRO A 276 10.48 3.47 1.30
C PRO A 276 11.32 4.76 1.18
N ARG A 277 12.36 4.93 2.00
CA ARG A 277 13.31 6.06 1.86
C ARG A 277 14.08 5.98 0.54
N PHE A 278 14.57 4.80 0.17
CA PHE A 278 15.24 4.57 -1.11
C PHE A 278 14.29 4.70 -2.30
N TYR A 279 13.01 4.36 -2.15
CA TYR A 279 12.00 4.59 -3.18
C TYR A 279 11.91 6.09 -3.57
N TRP A 280 11.84 6.98 -2.56
CA TRP A 280 11.84 8.43 -2.81
C TRP A 280 13.16 8.93 -3.37
N LEU A 281 14.30 8.43 -2.85
CA LEU A 281 15.62 8.78 -3.36
C LEU A 281 15.79 8.40 -4.84
N ILE A 282 15.35 7.21 -5.25
CA ILE A 282 15.38 6.76 -6.65
C ILE A 282 14.53 7.69 -7.52
N ASN A 283 13.31 8.05 -7.09
CA ASN A 283 12.46 8.96 -7.86
C ASN A 283 13.08 10.37 -7.98
N TYR A 284 13.74 10.86 -6.93
CA TYR A 284 14.49 12.12 -6.98
C TYR A 284 15.65 12.05 -7.98
N VAL A 285 16.44 10.97 -7.96
CA VAL A 285 17.53 10.76 -8.91
C VAL A 285 17.01 10.65 -10.35
N ILE A 286 15.89 9.97 -10.58
CA ILE A 286 15.20 9.95 -11.88
C ILE A 286 14.87 11.37 -12.32
N ALA A 287 14.23 12.18 -11.46
CA ALA A 287 13.85 13.55 -11.79
C ALA A 287 15.06 14.42 -12.14
N VAL A 288 16.13 14.36 -11.33
CA VAL A 288 17.39 15.09 -11.58
C VAL A 288 18.05 14.63 -12.89
N ARG A 289 18.09 13.31 -13.14
CA ARG A 289 18.68 12.75 -14.36
C ARG A 289 17.90 13.15 -15.60
N THR A 290 16.57 13.17 -15.53
CA THR A 290 15.69 13.68 -16.59
C THR A 290 15.88 15.18 -16.81
N ALA A 291 15.99 15.98 -15.75
CA ALA A 291 16.28 17.41 -15.87
C ALA A 291 17.64 17.66 -16.54
N TYR A 292 18.68 16.93 -16.15
CA TYR A 292 19.99 16.97 -16.80
C TYR A 292 19.91 16.58 -18.28
N PHE A 293 19.19 15.51 -18.61
CA PHE A 293 18.97 15.11 -20.01
C PHE A 293 18.29 16.20 -20.84
N LEU A 294 17.22 16.81 -20.33
CA LEU A 294 16.53 17.91 -21.02
C LEU A 294 17.44 19.14 -21.17
N TYR A 295 18.26 19.44 -20.17
CA TYR A 295 19.24 20.52 -20.26
C TYR A 295 20.27 20.26 -21.38
N CYS A 296 20.82 19.05 -21.45
CA CYS A 296 21.74 18.66 -22.52
C CYS A 296 21.10 18.72 -23.91
N LEU A 297 19.83 18.32 -24.01
CA LEU A 297 19.10 18.29 -25.28
C LEU A 297 18.85 19.70 -25.86
N PHE A 298 18.47 20.66 -25.01
CA PHE A 298 18.04 21.99 -25.45
C PHE A 298 19.12 23.07 -25.36
N PHE A 299 20.07 22.97 -24.41
CA PHE A 299 21.02 24.06 -24.14
C PHE A 299 22.46 23.70 -24.50
N ASN A 300 22.96 22.53 -24.08
CA ASN A 300 24.37 22.17 -24.31
C ASN A 300 24.58 20.67 -24.55
N LYS A 301 24.75 20.31 -25.83
CA LYS A 301 24.89 18.92 -26.29
C LYS A 301 26.23 18.29 -25.92
N SER A 302 27.30 19.09 -25.76
CA SER A 302 28.62 18.56 -25.41
C SER A 302 28.63 17.90 -24.03
N LEU A 303 27.66 18.23 -23.18
CA LEU A 303 27.50 17.59 -21.88
C LEU A 303 27.16 16.09 -21.96
N PHE A 304 26.69 15.58 -23.11
CA PHE A 304 26.52 14.15 -23.33
C PHE A 304 27.84 13.37 -23.32
N ALA A 305 28.99 14.04 -23.50
CA ALA A 305 30.30 13.40 -23.42
C ALA A 305 30.67 12.96 -21.98
N TYR A 306 30.07 13.55 -20.95
CA TYR A 306 30.38 13.24 -19.54
C TYR A 306 29.66 11.97 -19.05
N LYS A 307 30.19 10.81 -19.45
CA LYS A 307 29.65 9.47 -19.11
C LYS A 307 29.63 9.17 -17.59
N PHE A 308 30.48 9.85 -16.81
CA PHE A 308 30.57 9.66 -15.35
C PHE A 308 29.28 10.03 -14.60
N VAL A 309 28.37 10.80 -15.21
CA VAL A 309 27.07 11.15 -14.63
C VAL A 309 26.25 9.90 -14.28
N ASP A 310 26.41 8.80 -15.03
CA ASP A 310 25.67 7.56 -14.80
C ASP A 310 26.21 6.71 -13.63
N ILE A 311 27.33 7.08 -13.01
CA ILE A 311 27.81 6.47 -11.76
C ILE A 311 26.79 6.70 -10.63
N ILE A 312 26.13 7.86 -10.60
CA ILE A 312 25.16 8.20 -9.55
C ILE A 312 23.95 7.23 -9.55
N PRO A 313 23.17 7.10 -10.65
CA PRO A 313 22.03 6.18 -10.68
C PRO A 313 22.45 4.72 -10.45
N LEU A 314 23.59 4.29 -11.00
CA LEU A 314 24.13 2.95 -10.79
C LEU A 314 24.46 2.69 -9.31
N SER A 315 25.13 3.65 -8.65
CA SER A 315 25.47 3.55 -7.23
C SER A 315 24.23 3.49 -6.34
N ILE A 316 23.22 4.31 -6.64
CA ILE A 316 21.96 4.30 -5.88
C ILE A 316 21.22 2.97 -6.04
N ALA A 317 21.15 2.42 -7.26
CA ALA A 317 20.58 1.09 -7.50
C ALA A 317 21.33 0.01 -6.71
N PHE A 318 22.66 0.02 -6.77
CA PHE A 318 23.50 -0.96 -6.08
C PHE A 318 23.39 -0.87 -4.56
N ILE A 319 23.52 0.32 -3.97
CA ILE A 319 23.37 0.54 -2.52
C ILE A 319 21.98 0.09 -2.05
N THR A 320 20.93 0.38 -2.83
CA THR A 320 19.57 -0.09 -2.53
C THR A 320 19.49 -1.62 -2.53
N GLY A 321 20.11 -2.28 -3.52
CA GLY A 321 20.21 -3.73 -3.59
C GLY A 321 20.92 -4.34 -2.39
N VAL A 322 22.08 -3.78 -2.02
CA VAL A 322 22.86 -4.23 -0.84
C VAL A 322 22.06 -4.06 0.45
N TYR A 323 21.39 -2.92 0.62
CA TYR A 323 20.56 -2.66 1.80
C TYR A 323 19.41 -3.68 1.92
N ILE A 324 18.67 -3.93 0.83
CA ILE A 324 17.56 -4.88 0.81
C ILE A 324 18.05 -6.32 1.04
N TYR A 325 19.21 -6.68 0.49
CA TYR A 325 19.82 -7.99 0.72
C TYR A 325 20.20 -8.18 2.20
N LYS A 326 20.86 -7.18 2.81
CA LYS A 326 21.22 -7.20 4.24
C LYS A 326 20.00 -7.29 5.16
N ASN A 327 18.86 -6.71 4.75
CA ASN A 327 17.60 -6.79 5.48
C ASN A 327 16.82 -8.11 5.26
N GLY A 328 17.48 -9.15 4.73
CA GLY A 328 16.95 -10.51 4.72
C GLY A 328 16.26 -10.95 3.42
N PHE A 329 16.15 -10.08 2.41
CA PHE A 329 15.56 -10.50 1.13
C PHE A 329 16.57 -11.23 0.24
N LYS A 330 16.61 -12.56 0.38
CA LYS A 330 17.58 -13.43 -0.29
C LYS A 330 17.55 -13.35 -1.82
N SER A 331 16.41 -13.06 -2.45
CA SER A 331 16.35 -12.95 -3.93
C SER A 331 17.19 -11.78 -4.48
N ALA A 332 17.55 -10.80 -3.65
CA ALA A 332 18.44 -9.71 -4.07
C ALA A 332 19.90 -10.15 -4.30
N ARG A 333 20.31 -11.34 -3.88
CA ARG A 333 21.70 -11.82 -3.98
C ARG A 333 22.27 -11.74 -5.39
N PHE A 334 21.50 -12.20 -6.39
CA PHE A 334 21.95 -12.24 -7.77
C PHE A 334 21.97 -10.83 -8.38
N PHE A 335 21.04 -9.96 -7.97
CA PHE A 335 21.06 -8.55 -8.34
C PHE A 335 22.33 -7.85 -7.84
N VAL A 336 22.67 -8.02 -6.56
CA VAL A 336 23.88 -7.44 -5.97
C VAL A 336 25.15 -7.99 -6.64
N LEU A 337 25.20 -9.30 -6.90
CA LEU A 337 26.33 -9.92 -7.60
C LEU A 337 26.49 -9.34 -9.02
N ALA A 338 25.39 -9.21 -9.75
CA ALA A 338 25.38 -8.67 -11.12
C ALA A 338 25.91 -7.23 -11.16
N TYR A 339 25.38 -6.35 -10.30
CA TYR A 339 25.83 -4.96 -10.21
C TYR A 339 27.27 -4.83 -9.69
N SER A 340 27.74 -5.76 -8.86
CA SER A 340 29.16 -5.79 -8.43
C SER A 340 30.10 -6.02 -9.61
N ILE A 341 29.73 -6.91 -10.54
CA ILE A 341 30.49 -7.18 -11.76
C ILE A 341 30.46 -5.97 -12.70
N LEU A 342 29.32 -5.29 -12.82
CA LEU A 342 29.26 -4.03 -13.57
C LEU A 342 30.19 -2.97 -12.96
N PHE A 343 30.18 -2.79 -11.64
CA PHE A 343 31.08 -1.86 -10.96
C PHE A 343 32.56 -2.19 -11.21
N LEU A 344 32.91 -3.48 -11.23
CA LEU A 344 34.26 -3.91 -11.61
C LEU A 344 34.60 -3.49 -13.04
N GLY A 345 33.69 -3.69 -14.00
CA GLY A 345 33.87 -3.25 -15.39
C GLY A 345 34.06 -1.73 -15.51
N PHE A 346 33.24 -0.94 -14.82
CA PHE A 346 33.42 0.52 -14.74
C PHE A 346 34.75 0.92 -14.11
N THR A 347 35.21 0.19 -13.09
CA THR A 347 36.50 0.44 -12.44
C THR A 347 37.66 0.20 -13.42
N VAL A 348 37.62 -0.88 -14.19
CA VAL A 348 38.62 -1.16 -15.24
C VAL A 348 38.61 -0.05 -16.30
N LYS A 349 37.43 0.40 -16.76
CA LYS A 349 37.32 1.52 -17.70
C LYS A 349 37.84 2.84 -17.13
N ALA A 350 37.55 3.13 -15.86
CA ALA A 350 38.06 4.33 -15.19
C ALA A 350 39.58 4.31 -15.08
N LEU A 351 40.18 3.17 -14.68
CA LEU A 351 41.63 3.00 -14.67
C LEU A 351 42.23 3.14 -16.07
N SER A 352 41.53 2.69 -17.11
CA SER A 352 41.98 2.85 -18.49
C SER A 352 41.94 4.31 -18.94
N ALA A 353 40.90 5.05 -18.56
CA ALA A 353 40.80 6.48 -18.83
C ALA A 353 41.90 7.30 -18.13
N LEU A 354 42.31 6.87 -16.92
CA LEU A 354 43.42 7.46 -16.17
C LEU A 354 44.81 7.02 -16.68
N GLY A 355 44.87 6.11 -17.65
CA GLY A 355 46.13 5.64 -18.25
C GLY A 355 46.85 4.56 -17.44
N TYR A 356 46.25 3.97 -16.41
CA TYR A 356 46.92 2.95 -15.57
C TYR A 356 46.84 1.52 -16.12
N THR A 357 46.14 1.27 -17.24
CA THR A 357 45.89 -0.10 -17.75
C THR A 357 47.02 -0.73 -18.55
N TYR A 358 48.28 -0.30 -18.40
CA TYR A 358 49.43 -0.92 -19.08
C TYR A 358 49.58 -2.43 -18.79
N PHE A 359 49.03 -2.91 -17.66
CA PHE A 359 49.08 -4.31 -17.25
C PHE A 359 47.99 -5.20 -17.85
N LEU A 360 46.95 -4.63 -18.48
CA LEU A 360 45.87 -5.41 -19.11
C LEU A 360 46.06 -5.48 -20.63
N PRO A 361 45.82 -6.64 -21.27
CA PRO A 361 45.79 -6.73 -22.73
C PRO A 361 44.79 -5.73 -23.33
N ALA A 362 45.18 -5.02 -24.38
CA ALA A 362 44.37 -3.94 -24.98
C ALA A 362 42.92 -4.36 -25.35
N PRO A 363 42.67 -5.55 -25.94
CA PRO A 363 41.29 -5.99 -26.22
C PRO A 363 40.46 -6.21 -24.95
N VAL A 364 41.09 -6.69 -23.87
CA VAL A 364 40.40 -6.92 -22.59
C VAL A 364 39.97 -5.59 -21.98
N SER A 365 40.84 -4.57 -21.98
CA SER A 365 40.47 -3.25 -21.50
C SER A 365 39.35 -2.63 -22.35
N TYR A 366 39.39 -2.82 -23.68
CA TYR A 366 38.38 -2.29 -24.59
C TYR A 366 37.01 -2.97 -24.42
N TYR A 367 36.94 -4.30 -24.45
CA TYR A 367 35.68 -5.06 -24.39
C TYR A 367 35.24 -5.48 -22.98
N SER A 368 35.99 -5.12 -21.93
CA SER A 368 35.69 -5.47 -20.53
C SER A 368 34.26 -5.13 -20.12
N LEU A 369 33.79 -3.92 -20.44
CA LEU A 369 32.47 -3.45 -20.04
C LEU A 369 31.35 -4.25 -20.74
N SER A 370 31.48 -4.51 -22.04
CA SER A 370 30.52 -5.30 -22.82
C SER A 370 30.43 -6.74 -22.28
N LEU A 371 31.56 -7.35 -21.90
CA LEU A 371 31.58 -8.66 -21.25
C LEU A 371 30.92 -8.63 -19.86
N CYS A 372 31.16 -7.58 -19.06
CA CYS A 372 30.47 -7.39 -17.78
C CYS A 372 28.96 -7.27 -17.96
N PHE A 373 28.47 -6.59 -19.00
CA PHE A 373 27.04 -6.53 -19.32
C PHE A 373 26.46 -7.90 -19.67
N VAL A 374 27.14 -8.73 -20.47
CA VAL A 374 26.65 -10.09 -20.77
C VAL A 374 26.54 -10.92 -19.50
N VAL A 375 27.56 -10.89 -18.64
CA VAL A 375 27.55 -11.63 -17.37
C VAL A 375 26.47 -11.09 -16.44
N GLU A 376 26.30 -9.77 -16.37
CA GLU A 376 25.22 -9.14 -15.62
C GLU A 376 23.84 -9.59 -16.14
N MET A 377 23.64 -9.63 -17.45
CA MET A 377 22.36 -10.05 -18.04
C MET A 377 21.99 -11.48 -17.67
N ILE A 378 22.98 -12.38 -17.66
CA ILE A 378 22.82 -13.77 -17.20
C ILE A 378 22.40 -13.78 -15.73
N LEU A 379 23.12 -13.06 -14.87
CA LEU A 379 22.85 -13.03 -13.42
C LEU A 379 21.51 -12.38 -13.08
N LEU A 380 21.11 -11.32 -13.80
CA LEU A 380 19.80 -10.70 -13.62
C LEU A 380 18.66 -11.59 -14.12
N SER A 381 18.87 -12.35 -15.21
CA SER A 381 17.90 -13.36 -15.64
C SER A 381 17.66 -14.40 -14.53
N PHE A 382 18.72 -14.85 -13.85
CA PHE A 382 18.61 -15.70 -12.67
C PHE A 382 17.92 -14.99 -11.50
N ALA A 383 18.24 -13.73 -11.24
CA ALA A 383 17.59 -12.94 -10.17
C ALA A 383 16.07 -12.86 -10.37
N ILE A 384 15.63 -12.59 -11.60
CA ILE A 384 14.22 -12.52 -11.96
C ILE A 384 13.54 -13.89 -11.81
N GLY A 385 14.20 -14.95 -12.29
CA GLY A 385 13.68 -16.33 -12.16
C GLY A 385 13.51 -16.78 -10.71
N ASP A 386 14.52 -16.53 -9.87
CA ASP A 386 14.49 -16.84 -8.43
C ASP A 386 13.37 -16.07 -7.72
N GLN A 387 13.18 -14.79 -8.06
CA GLN A 387 12.10 -13.99 -7.51
C GLN A 387 10.72 -14.56 -7.87
N VAL A 388 10.49 -14.97 -9.12
CA VAL A 388 9.19 -15.56 -9.52
C VAL A 388 8.94 -16.86 -8.79
N ARG A 389 9.96 -17.71 -8.63
CA ARG A 389 9.83 -18.95 -7.86
C ARG A 389 9.42 -18.68 -6.41
N ILE A 390 10.06 -17.72 -5.75
CA ILE A 390 9.77 -17.35 -4.36
C ILE A 390 8.37 -16.73 -4.25
N LEU A 391 8.01 -15.80 -5.13
CA LEU A 391 6.68 -15.19 -5.13
C LEU A 391 5.56 -16.19 -5.43
N ARG A 392 5.80 -17.18 -6.28
CA ARG A 392 4.83 -18.28 -6.49
C ARG A 392 4.67 -19.08 -5.21
N LYS A 393 5.78 -19.46 -4.56
CA LYS A 393 5.75 -20.20 -3.31
C LYS A 393 4.99 -19.44 -2.21
N GLU A 394 5.28 -18.16 -1.98
CA GLU A 394 4.55 -17.35 -0.99
C GLU A 394 3.04 -17.27 -1.29
N LYS A 395 2.67 -17.20 -2.57
CA LYS A 395 1.26 -17.19 -2.99
C LYS A 395 0.59 -18.54 -2.78
N ASP A 396 1.30 -19.63 -3.05
CA ASP A 396 0.79 -21.00 -2.86
C ASP A 396 0.63 -21.30 -1.36
N ASP A 397 1.61 -20.93 -0.53
CA ASP A 397 1.54 -21.05 0.93
C ASP A 397 0.35 -20.25 1.52
N ALA A 398 0.12 -19.02 1.05
CA ALA A 398 -1.03 -18.20 1.48
C ALA A 398 -2.37 -18.79 1.02
N ARG A 399 -2.39 -19.46 -0.13
CA ARG A 399 -3.59 -20.14 -0.65
C ARG A 399 -3.91 -21.38 0.19
N GLU A 400 -2.89 -22.16 0.56
CA GLU A 400 -3.06 -23.29 1.47
C GLU A 400 -3.61 -22.86 2.84
N GLN A 401 -3.08 -21.78 3.42
CA GLN A 401 -3.60 -21.23 4.68
C GLN A 401 -5.08 -20.84 4.57
N THR A 402 -5.49 -20.25 3.44
CA THR A 402 -6.88 -19.89 3.19
C THR A 402 -7.77 -21.13 3.08
N ILE A 403 -7.32 -22.17 2.37
CA ILE A 403 -8.04 -23.45 2.25
C ILE A 403 -8.19 -24.10 3.63
N TYR A 404 -7.11 -24.18 4.40
CA TYR A 404 -7.14 -24.71 5.76
C TYR A 404 -8.15 -23.97 6.67
N GLN A 405 -8.18 -22.64 6.59
CA GLN A 405 -9.14 -21.83 7.35
C GLN A 405 -10.58 -22.06 6.89
N MET A 406 -10.82 -22.28 5.59
CA MET A 406 -12.13 -22.65 5.06
C MET A 406 -12.58 -24.04 5.55
N GLU A 407 -11.69 -25.03 5.57
CA GLU A 407 -11.97 -26.38 6.08
C GLU A 407 -12.30 -26.36 7.57
N LEU A 408 -11.55 -25.59 8.36
CA LEU A 408 -11.83 -25.43 9.79
C LEU A 408 -13.19 -24.77 10.03
N ASN A 409 -13.51 -23.71 9.28
CA ASN A 409 -14.80 -23.03 9.36
C ASN A 409 -15.96 -23.93 8.93
N ASN A 410 -15.80 -24.73 7.88
CA ASN A 410 -16.81 -25.71 7.46
C ASN A 410 -17.03 -26.78 8.54
N SER A 411 -15.94 -27.33 9.09
CA SER A 411 -16.01 -28.31 10.19
C SER A 411 -16.72 -27.73 11.42
N LEU A 412 -16.42 -26.48 11.77
CA LEU A 412 -17.07 -25.77 12.87
C LEU A 412 -18.57 -25.56 12.58
N LYS A 413 -18.93 -25.13 11.36
CA LYS A 413 -20.34 -25.00 10.95
C LYS A 413 -21.08 -26.32 11.05
N ASP A 414 -20.48 -27.41 10.58
CA ASP A 414 -21.11 -28.75 10.67
C ASP A 414 -21.31 -29.18 12.13
N SER A 415 -20.35 -28.90 13.01
CA SER A 415 -20.49 -29.17 14.45
C SER A 415 -21.61 -28.36 15.10
N ILE A 416 -21.69 -27.05 14.79
CA ILE A 416 -22.74 -26.15 15.29
C ILE A 416 -24.10 -26.58 14.75
N ASN A 417 -24.19 -26.93 13.46
CA ASN A 417 -25.43 -27.39 12.85
C ASN A 417 -25.92 -28.68 13.52
N ARG A 418 -25.03 -29.65 13.78
CA ARG A 418 -25.39 -30.87 14.51
C ARG A 418 -25.86 -30.58 15.94
N GLU A 419 -25.18 -29.69 16.66
CA GLU A 419 -25.59 -29.27 18.00
C GLU A 419 -26.96 -28.57 17.97
N LEU A 420 -27.19 -27.71 16.99
CA LEU A 420 -28.46 -27.02 16.79
C LEU A 420 -29.58 -28.00 16.46
N GLU A 421 -29.35 -28.97 15.56
CA GLU A 421 -30.32 -30.04 15.25
C GLU A 421 -30.67 -30.85 16.51
N GLN A 422 -29.69 -31.17 17.35
CA GLN A 422 -29.95 -31.83 18.63
C GLN A 422 -30.80 -30.96 19.56
N GLN A 423 -30.47 -29.69 19.73
CA GLN A 423 -31.25 -28.77 20.56
C GLN A 423 -32.68 -28.57 20.03
N VAL A 424 -32.84 -28.43 18.71
CA VAL A 424 -34.15 -28.31 18.05
C VAL A 424 -34.96 -29.58 18.27
N ASN A 425 -34.38 -30.77 18.13
CA ASN A 425 -35.08 -32.03 18.40
C ASN A 425 -35.52 -32.15 19.87
N VAL A 426 -34.66 -31.79 20.83
CA VAL A 426 -35.01 -31.77 22.25
C VAL A 426 -36.16 -30.79 22.51
N ARG A 427 -36.05 -29.55 22.00
CA ARG A 427 -37.12 -28.54 22.14
C ARG A 427 -38.42 -28.94 21.48
N THR A 428 -38.35 -29.60 20.33
CA THR A 428 -39.54 -30.08 19.62
C THR A 428 -40.24 -31.16 20.43
N ARG A 429 -39.49 -32.09 21.07
CA ARG A 429 -40.07 -33.07 22.01
C ARG A 429 -40.70 -32.42 23.22
N GLU A 430 -40.00 -31.50 23.89
CA GLU A 430 -40.56 -30.75 25.04
C GLU A 430 -41.84 -29.99 24.68
N LEU A 431 -41.89 -29.41 23.47
CA LEU A 431 -43.08 -28.68 23.00
C LEU A 431 -44.25 -29.61 22.69
N VAL A 432 -43.99 -30.78 22.10
CA VAL A 432 -45.02 -31.80 21.86
C VAL A 432 -45.58 -32.30 23.19
N GLU A 433 -44.72 -32.65 24.16
CA GLU A 433 -45.15 -33.07 25.50
C GLU A 433 -46.03 -32.00 26.19
N LYS A 434 -45.61 -30.73 26.16
CA LYS A 434 -46.44 -29.63 26.71
C LYS A 434 -47.74 -29.42 25.94
N SER A 435 -47.72 -29.59 24.62
CA SER A 435 -48.91 -29.48 23.79
C SER A 435 -49.92 -30.57 24.14
N ASP A 436 -49.45 -31.79 24.38
CA ASP A 436 -50.27 -32.92 24.81
C ASP A 436 -50.83 -32.67 26.23
N GLU A 437 -50.02 -32.19 27.17
CA GLU A 437 -50.49 -31.81 28.52
C GLU A 437 -51.59 -30.72 28.48
N VAL A 438 -51.43 -29.70 27.62
CA VAL A 438 -52.43 -28.64 27.45
C VAL A 438 -53.72 -29.20 26.83
N GLN A 439 -53.60 -30.14 25.89
CA GLN A 439 -54.74 -30.78 25.27
C GLN A 439 -55.52 -31.64 26.29
N ASP A 440 -54.82 -32.41 27.13
CA ASP A 440 -55.45 -33.18 28.21
C ASP A 440 -56.16 -32.27 29.22
N GLN A 441 -55.52 -31.15 29.61
CA GLN A 441 -56.15 -30.15 30.48
C GLN A 441 -57.42 -29.57 29.85
N LYS A 442 -57.39 -29.31 28.54
CA LYS A 442 -58.55 -28.80 27.82
C LYS A 442 -59.72 -29.79 27.85
N GLU A 443 -59.46 -31.08 27.63
CA GLU A 443 -60.50 -32.12 27.72
C GLU A 443 -61.11 -32.22 29.13
N ILE A 444 -60.28 -32.08 30.17
CA ILE A 444 -60.75 -32.05 31.57
C ILE A 444 -61.66 -30.84 31.80
N ILE A 445 -61.24 -29.65 31.34
CA ILE A 445 -62.05 -28.42 31.46
C ILE A 445 -63.36 -28.56 30.70
N GLU A 446 -63.37 -29.12 29.49
CA GLU A 446 -64.59 -29.36 28.72
C GLU A 446 -65.54 -30.33 29.43
N ARG A 447 -64.99 -31.36 30.09
CA ARG A 447 -65.80 -32.28 30.92
C ARG A 447 -66.38 -31.56 32.13
N GLN A 448 -65.57 -30.77 32.84
CA GLN A 448 -66.03 -29.95 33.97
C GLN A 448 -67.13 -28.97 33.54
N ASN A 449 -66.96 -28.27 32.43
CA ASN A 449 -67.97 -27.36 31.89
C ASN A 449 -69.28 -28.08 31.54
N ARG A 450 -69.23 -29.28 30.95
CA ARG A 450 -70.43 -30.10 30.71
C ARG A 450 -71.15 -30.48 32.00
N ILE A 451 -70.42 -30.90 33.02
CA ILE A 451 -70.99 -31.21 34.33
C ILE A 451 -71.61 -29.95 34.95
N LEU A 452 -70.92 -28.83 34.88
CA LEU A 452 -71.36 -27.55 35.44
C LEU A 452 -72.64 -27.05 34.76
N LEU A 453 -72.79 -27.26 33.45
CA LEU A 453 -74.04 -27.01 32.71
C LEU A 453 -75.20 -27.89 33.20
N ILE A 454 -74.97 -29.19 33.42
CA ILE A 454 -75.99 -30.11 33.95
C ILE A 454 -76.41 -29.69 35.36
N VAL A 455 -75.44 -29.37 36.23
CA VAL A 455 -75.70 -28.91 37.61
C VAL A 455 -76.49 -27.61 37.60
N ASN A 456 -76.15 -26.65 36.72
CA ASN A 456 -76.92 -25.42 36.57
C ASN A 456 -78.38 -25.68 36.14
N GLN A 457 -78.60 -26.57 35.16
CA GLN A 457 -79.96 -26.96 34.76
C GLN A 457 -80.75 -27.59 35.92
N GLN A 458 -80.09 -28.39 36.75
CA GLN A 458 -80.71 -29.03 37.89
C GLN A 458 -81.06 -28.03 39.00
N LEU A 459 -80.21 -27.02 39.23
CA LEU A 459 -80.49 -25.90 40.12
C LEU A 459 -81.69 -25.07 39.63
N GLU A 460 -81.79 -24.81 38.32
CA GLU A 460 -82.94 -24.13 37.72
C GLU A 460 -84.24 -24.93 37.91
N GLN A 461 -84.20 -26.25 37.74
CA GLN A 461 -85.35 -27.13 38.03
C GLN A 461 -85.76 -27.07 39.51
N GLN A 462 -84.81 -27.18 40.43
CA GLN A 462 -85.08 -27.08 41.87
C GLN A 462 -85.67 -25.72 42.25
N ALA A 463 -85.16 -24.62 41.68
CA ALA A 463 -85.73 -23.29 41.87
C ALA A 463 -87.19 -23.21 41.37
N GLY A 464 -87.50 -23.85 40.25
CA GLY A 464 -88.87 -23.98 39.73
C GLY A 464 -89.81 -24.79 40.63
N GLU A 465 -89.32 -25.88 41.22
CA GLU A 465 -90.08 -26.69 42.18
C GLU A 465 -90.36 -25.94 43.49
N ILE A 466 -89.36 -25.25 44.03
CA ILE A 466 -89.51 -24.39 45.21
C ILE A 466 -90.55 -23.29 44.94
N SER A 467 -90.56 -22.71 43.73
CA SER A 467 -91.56 -21.73 43.33
C SER A 467 -92.98 -22.31 43.28
N ARG A 468 -93.17 -23.55 42.81
CA ARG A 468 -94.48 -24.24 42.85
C ARG A 468 -94.92 -24.57 44.27
N MET A 469 -93.98 -24.96 45.13
CA MET A 469 -94.24 -25.30 46.52
C MET A 469 -94.67 -24.08 47.34
N ASN A 470 -94.10 -22.90 47.04
CA ASN A 470 -94.51 -21.62 47.64
C ASN A 470 -95.95 -21.22 47.27
N VAL A 471 -96.39 -21.47 46.03
CA VAL A 471 -97.78 -21.22 45.60
C VAL A 471 -98.79 -22.13 46.32
N LEU A 472 -98.37 -23.35 46.68
CA LEU A 472 -99.19 -24.31 47.43
C LEU A 472 -99.28 -23.92 48.93
N LEU A 473 -98.20 -23.40 49.50
CA LEU A 473 -98.16 -22.84 50.86
C LEU A 473 -99.00 -21.56 51.02
N GLU A 474 -99.15 -20.77 49.96
CA GLU A 474 -100.03 -19.59 49.94
C GLU A 474 -101.51 -19.97 50.08
N LYS A 475 -101.89 -21.15 49.58
CA LYS A 475 -103.25 -21.71 49.65
C LYS A 475 -103.60 -22.25 51.04
N ASP A 476 -102.62 -22.77 51.79
CA ASP A 476 -102.79 -23.22 53.18
C ASP A 476 -102.72 -22.06 54.20
N ASN A 477 -102.02 -20.97 53.87
CA ASN A 477 -101.94 -19.76 54.71
C ASN A 477 -103.26 -18.98 54.83
N VAL A 478 -104.22 -19.19 53.92
CA VAL A 478 -105.56 -18.56 53.98
C VAL A 478 -106.48 -19.26 54.99
N GLN A 479 -106.20 -20.52 55.36
CA GLN A 479 -107.07 -21.33 56.21
C GLN A 479 -106.69 -21.29 57.71
N LEU A 480 -105.51 -20.74 58.04
CA LEU A 480 -104.94 -20.73 59.40
C LEU A 480 -104.89 -19.33 60.06
N LYS A 481 -105.41 -18.29 59.40
CA LYS A 481 -105.37 -16.89 59.89
C LYS A 481 -106.56 -16.42 60.77
N THR A 482 -107.43 -17.31 61.25
CA THR A 482 -108.55 -16.93 62.15
C THR A 482 -108.33 -17.20 63.64
N ASN A 483 -107.19 -17.78 64.05
CA ASN A 483 -106.90 -18.00 65.46
C ASN A 483 -105.46 -17.60 65.79
N ILE A 484 -105.33 -16.69 66.75
CA ILE A 484 -104.09 -16.32 67.45
C ILE A 484 -103.33 -15.13 66.81
N GLU A 485 -104.07 -14.03 66.59
CA GLU A 485 -103.58 -12.69 66.94
C GLU A 485 -103.96 -12.39 68.40
N LYS A 486 -103.22 -13.00 69.34
CA LYS A 486 -103.14 -12.50 70.70
C LYS A 486 -101.86 -13.02 71.30
N VAL A 487 -101.13 -12.11 71.94
CA VAL A 487 -99.84 -12.30 72.62
C VAL A 487 -98.63 -11.95 71.74
N THR A 488 -98.40 -10.62 71.70
CA THR A 488 -97.12 -9.92 71.94
C THR A 488 -95.92 -10.34 71.09
N GLU A 489 -95.41 -9.54 70.17
CA GLU A 489 -94.95 -8.14 70.29
C GLU A 489 -94.00 -7.89 71.48
N SER A 490 -92.74 -7.57 71.15
CA SER A 490 -91.61 -7.04 71.95
C SER A 490 -90.39 -7.96 71.81
N ARG A 491 -89.38 -7.71 70.98
CA ARG A 491 -88.40 -6.60 70.94
C ARG A 491 -87.25 -7.17 70.07
N ALA A 492 -86.28 -6.46 69.51
CA ALA A 492 -85.87 -5.08 69.34
C ALA A 492 -84.65 -5.20 68.39
N LEU A 493 -84.60 -4.43 67.31
CA LEU A 493 -83.66 -3.31 67.12
C LEU A 493 -82.16 -3.61 67.39
N SER A 494 -81.39 -3.25 66.36
CA SER A 494 -79.96 -2.90 66.33
C SER A 494 -78.95 -3.99 66.63
N THR A 495 -78.16 -4.35 65.61
CA THR A 495 -76.84 -4.93 65.86
C THR A 495 -75.79 -4.35 64.92
N GLU A 496 -74.74 -3.82 65.54
CA GLU A 496 -73.52 -3.32 64.94
C GLU A 496 -72.78 -4.43 64.17
N LEU A 497 -72.21 -4.10 63.00
CA LEU A 497 -71.35 -5.02 62.24
C LEU A 497 -70.11 -5.39 63.06
N ASN A 498 -69.86 -6.69 63.22
CA ASN A 498 -68.67 -7.19 63.91
C ASN A 498 -67.41 -7.05 63.02
N PHE A 499 -66.21 -7.28 63.58
CA PHE A 499 -64.95 -7.12 62.84
C PHE A 499 -64.81 -8.10 61.65
N GLU A 500 -65.34 -9.32 61.77
CA GLU A 500 -65.31 -10.34 60.71
C GLU A 500 -66.18 -9.92 59.52
N GLU A 501 -67.36 -9.33 59.77
CA GLU A 501 -68.25 -8.81 58.74
C GLU A 501 -67.69 -7.57 58.04
N PHE A 502 -66.98 -6.69 58.77
CA PHE A 502 -66.30 -5.52 58.16
C PHE A 502 -65.03 -5.93 57.38
N SER A 503 -64.30 -6.94 57.86
CA SER A 503 -63.08 -7.45 57.23
C SER A 503 -63.36 -8.17 55.90
N ALA A 504 -64.58 -8.65 55.63
CA ALA A 504 -64.95 -9.22 54.33
C ALA A 504 -64.84 -8.21 53.17
N LYS A 505 -65.01 -6.90 53.44
CA LYS A 505 -64.89 -5.83 52.44
C LYS A 505 -63.46 -5.30 52.27
N TYR A 506 -62.64 -5.43 53.31
CA TYR A 506 -61.25 -4.97 53.33
C TYR A 506 -60.33 -6.05 53.96
N PRO A 507 -60.20 -7.23 53.32
CA PRO A 507 -59.58 -8.39 53.95
C PRO A 507 -58.07 -8.26 54.11
N ASP A 508 -57.42 -7.53 53.20
CA ASP A 508 -55.97 -7.46 53.11
C ASP A 508 -55.46 -6.01 52.97
N GLN A 509 -54.14 -5.85 53.08
CA GLN A 509 -53.44 -4.57 53.01
C GLN A 509 -53.50 -3.93 51.61
N GLU A 510 -53.54 -4.73 50.55
CA GLU A 510 -53.61 -4.28 49.16
C GLU A 510 -54.98 -3.66 48.87
N THR A 511 -56.07 -4.31 49.29
CA THR A 511 -57.44 -3.80 49.17
C THR A 511 -57.60 -2.47 49.90
N CYS A 512 -57.02 -2.32 51.09
CA CYS A 512 -57.03 -1.05 51.84
C CYS A 512 -56.24 0.06 51.11
N PHE A 513 -55.05 -0.23 50.59
CA PHE A 513 -54.23 0.74 49.87
C PHE A 513 -54.82 1.14 48.52
N ARG A 514 -55.45 0.21 47.80
CA ARG A 514 -56.21 0.49 46.58
C ARG A 514 -57.33 1.48 46.88
N PHE A 515 -58.10 1.26 47.94
CA PHE A 515 -59.16 2.17 48.37
C PHE A 515 -58.61 3.57 48.72
N LEU A 516 -57.52 3.66 49.50
CA LEU A 516 -56.88 4.95 49.81
C LEU A 516 -56.39 5.69 48.58
N SER A 517 -55.75 4.99 47.63
CA SER A 517 -55.24 5.60 46.40
C SER A 517 -56.37 6.14 45.52
N ALA A 518 -57.51 5.43 45.44
CA ALA A 518 -58.67 5.85 44.69
C ALA A 518 -59.34 7.08 45.32
N LEU A 519 -59.41 7.14 46.65
CA LEU A 519 -59.98 8.28 47.37
C LEU A 519 -59.06 9.51 47.32
N LYS A 520 -57.76 9.31 47.55
CA LYS A 520 -56.77 10.39 47.63
C LYS A 520 -56.56 11.14 46.33
N TRP A 521 -56.58 10.43 45.21
CA TRP A 521 -56.35 10.99 43.88
C TRP A 521 -57.58 10.90 42.98
N LYS A 522 -58.78 10.95 43.57
CA LYS A 522 -60.07 10.99 42.87
C LYS A 522 -60.14 12.14 41.86
N ASP A 523 -59.60 13.30 42.25
CA ASP A 523 -59.59 14.52 41.43
C ASP A 523 -58.28 14.70 40.63
N GLY A 524 -57.46 13.63 40.52
CA GLY A 524 -56.18 13.63 39.81
C GLY A 524 -54.96 13.56 40.72
N PHE A 525 -53.81 13.16 40.15
CA PHE A 525 -52.52 13.25 40.85
C PHE A 525 -51.91 14.64 40.64
N THR A 526 -51.44 15.28 41.70
CA THR A 526 -50.59 16.46 41.62
C THR A 526 -49.43 16.26 42.58
N CYS A 527 -48.19 16.33 42.09
CA CYS A 527 -47.02 16.10 42.91
C CYS A 527 -46.83 17.26 43.91
N THR A 528 -46.80 16.93 45.21
CA THR A 528 -46.59 17.90 46.30
C THR A 528 -45.24 18.63 46.28
N ARG A 529 -44.27 18.17 45.48
CA ARG A 529 -42.93 18.80 45.38
C ARG A 529 -42.74 19.70 44.15
N CYS A 530 -43.38 19.40 43.03
CA CYS A 530 -43.11 20.09 41.76
C CYS A 530 -44.35 20.36 40.91
N GLU A 531 -45.54 20.13 41.47
CA GLU A 531 -46.86 20.40 40.89
C GLU A 531 -47.16 19.67 39.56
N ASN A 532 -46.34 18.70 39.18
CA ASN A 532 -46.56 17.89 37.99
C ASN A 532 -47.74 16.91 38.18
N SER A 533 -48.57 16.75 37.16
CA SER A 533 -49.76 15.89 37.19
C SER A 533 -49.55 14.48 36.65
N THR A 534 -48.41 14.21 36.01
CA THR A 534 -48.08 12.89 35.45
C THR A 534 -47.29 12.02 36.42
N TYR A 535 -47.60 10.72 36.44
CA TYR A 535 -47.01 9.75 37.36
C TYR A 535 -46.81 8.37 36.71
N CYS A 536 -45.93 7.57 37.32
CA CYS A 536 -45.79 6.13 37.10
C CYS A 536 -45.96 5.37 38.42
N ALA A 537 -46.06 4.04 38.36
CA ALA A 537 -46.16 3.20 39.55
C ALA A 537 -44.88 3.34 40.41
N GLY A 538 -45.04 3.60 41.71
CA GLY A 538 -43.93 3.65 42.66
C GLY A 538 -43.52 2.27 43.19
N ARG A 539 -42.53 2.24 44.08
CA ARG A 539 -42.04 1.02 44.73
C ARG A 539 -42.97 0.50 45.83
N LEU A 540 -43.70 1.39 46.51
CA LEU A 540 -44.70 1.02 47.51
C LEU A 540 -46.05 0.66 46.85
N PRO A 541 -46.81 -0.33 47.37
CA PRO A 541 -48.10 -0.70 46.81
C PRO A 541 -49.06 0.49 46.70
N HIS A 542 -49.65 0.67 45.51
CA HIS A 542 -50.56 1.78 45.17
C HIS A 542 -49.99 3.19 45.42
N SER A 543 -48.66 3.35 45.47
CA SER A 543 -48.01 4.67 45.47
C SER A 543 -47.89 5.24 44.05
N ARG A 544 -47.81 6.57 43.95
CA ARG A 544 -47.61 7.27 42.68
C ARG A 544 -46.25 7.97 42.70
N ARG A 545 -45.41 7.65 41.72
CA ARG A 545 -44.10 8.27 41.53
C ARG A 545 -44.18 9.33 40.44
N CYS A 546 -43.82 10.56 40.78
CA CYS A 546 -43.82 11.67 39.84
C CYS A 546 -42.78 11.44 38.73
N THR A 547 -43.19 11.54 37.47
CA THR A 547 -42.29 11.39 36.31
C THR A 547 -41.28 12.54 36.17
N LYS A 548 -41.59 13.73 36.72
CA LYS A 548 -40.74 14.93 36.64
C LYS A 548 -39.63 14.96 37.70
N CYS A 549 -39.98 14.86 38.99
CA CYS A 549 -39.00 14.99 40.09
C CYS A 549 -38.63 13.65 40.76
N SER A 550 -39.15 12.53 40.26
CA SER A 550 -38.97 11.19 40.84
C SER A 550 -39.47 11.03 42.29
N TYR A 551 -40.14 12.02 42.88
CA TYR A 551 -40.74 11.90 44.20
C TYR A 551 -41.85 10.85 44.21
N GLU A 552 -41.77 9.91 45.15
CA GLU A 552 -42.74 8.85 45.33
C GLU A 552 -43.64 9.17 46.52
N GLU A 553 -44.94 9.31 46.25
CA GLU A 553 -45.93 9.63 47.27
C GLU A 553 -46.76 8.39 47.62
N SER A 554 -46.68 7.96 48.88
CA SER A 554 -47.43 6.81 49.41
C SER A 554 -48.94 7.10 49.47
N ALA A 555 -49.75 6.04 49.34
CA ALA A 555 -51.20 6.09 49.57
C ALA A 555 -51.58 6.55 50.99
N LEU A 556 -50.67 6.45 51.97
CA LEU A 556 -50.88 6.92 53.35
C LEU A 556 -50.48 8.38 53.59
N HIS A 557 -49.69 8.97 52.69
CA HIS A 557 -49.16 10.33 52.87
C HIS A 557 -50.30 11.36 52.83
N ASN A 558 -50.30 12.38 53.70
CA ASN A 558 -51.39 13.36 53.83
C ASN A 558 -52.79 12.74 54.07
N THR A 559 -52.85 11.63 54.81
CA THR A 559 -54.11 11.03 55.29
C THR A 559 -54.08 10.88 56.81
N ILE A 560 -55.22 10.58 57.45
CA ILE A 560 -55.23 10.26 58.89
C ILE A 560 -54.34 9.05 59.25
N PHE A 561 -54.01 8.21 58.27
CA PHE A 561 -53.17 7.03 58.41
C PHE A 561 -51.69 7.30 58.11
N GLN A 562 -51.28 8.57 57.98
CA GLN A 562 -49.87 8.91 57.86
C GLN A 562 -49.08 8.40 59.07
N ASN A 563 -47.95 7.74 58.80
CA ASN A 563 -47.11 7.05 59.78
C ASN A 563 -47.83 5.95 60.58
N ASN A 564 -48.75 5.23 59.94
CA ASN A 564 -49.46 4.10 60.55
C ASN A 564 -48.49 2.99 61.02
N ARG A 565 -48.68 2.53 62.26
CA ARG A 565 -47.88 1.45 62.90
C ARG A 565 -48.71 0.22 63.29
N ILE A 566 -49.97 0.17 62.89
CA ILE A 566 -50.87 -0.99 63.07
C ILE A 566 -51.30 -1.53 61.70
N PRO A 567 -51.77 -2.79 61.60
CA PRO A 567 -52.35 -3.30 60.36
C PRO A 567 -53.46 -2.36 59.84
N ILE A 568 -53.38 -1.99 58.56
CA ILE A 568 -54.23 -0.93 57.97
C ILE A 568 -55.72 -1.28 57.99
N ASN A 569 -56.06 -2.57 57.87
CA ASN A 569 -57.42 -3.09 58.01
C ASN A 569 -58.01 -2.82 59.41
N LYS A 570 -57.20 -2.99 60.47
CA LYS A 570 -57.60 -2.63 61.84
C LYS A 570 -57.74 -1.12 62.01
N ALA A 571 -56.91 -0.32 61.34
CA ALA A 571 -57.02 1.14 61.37
C ALA A 571 -58.32 1.65 60.67
N PHE A 572 -58.76 0.97 59.61
CA PHE A 572 -60.04 1.24 58.94
C PHE A 572 -61.22 0.91 59.85
N TYR A 573 -61.23 -0.27 60.46
CA TYR A 573 -62.30 -0.65 61.39
C TYR A 573 -62.32 0.26 62.63
N LEU A 574 -61.15 0.67 63.14
CA LEU A 574 -61.04 1.68 64.20
C LEU A 574 -61.72 2.99 63.80
N THR A 575 -61.50 3.46 62.57
CA THR A 575 -62.13 4.69 62.06
C THR A 575 -63.64 4.54 61.91
N TYR A 576 -64.10 3.38 61.43
CA TYR A 576 -65.52 3.04 61.35
C TYR A 576 -66.20 3.02 62.73
N LEU A 577 -65.61 2.37 63.73
CA LEU A 577 -66.16 2.30 65.09
C LEU A 577 -66.26 3.68 65.76
N ILE A 578 -65.26 4.55 65.54
CA ILE A 578 -65.30 5.93 66.05
C ILE A 578 -66.39 6.73 65.33
N TYR A 579 -66.56 6.54 64.03
CA TYR A 579 -67.62 7.21 63.27
C TYR A 579 -69.03 6.71 63.68
N SER A 580 -69.24 5.39 63.76
CA SER A 580 -70.54 4.78 64.07
C SER A 580 -71.02 5.13 65.48
N THR A 581 -70.10 5.26 66.43
CA THR A 581 -70.38 5.72 67.80
C THR A 581 -70.33 7.26 67.94
N ASN A 582 -70.24 7.99 66.83
CA ASN A 582 -70.19 9.45 66.78
C ASN A 582 -69.08 10.07 67.67
N GLY A 583 -67.98 9.34 67.85
CA GLY A 583 -66.79 9.72 68.62
C GLY A 583 -66.80 9.32 70.09
N THR A 584 -67.87 8.68 70.58
CA THR A 584 -68.11 8.41 72.01
C THR A 584 -67.41 7.16 72.55
N ILE A 585 -66.97 6.25 71.67
CA ILE A 585 -66.27 5.03 72.08
C ILE A 585 -64.96 5.34 72.83
N SER A 586 -64.74 4.66 73.96
CA SER A 586 -63.54 4.85 74.78
C SER A 586 -62.31 4.15 74.17
N SER A 587 -61.11 4.65 74.48
CA SER A 587 -59.87 3.99 74.03
C SER A 587 -59.70 2.57 74.57
N HIS A 588 -60.32 2.26 75.72
CA HIS A 588 -60.29 0.93 76.33
C HIS A 588 -61.17 -0.05 75.55
N GLN A 589 -62.40 0.36 75.21
CA GLN A 589 -63.30 -0.43 74.36
C GLN A 589 -62.73 -0.65 72.96
N LEU A 590 -62.05 0.36 72.38
CA LEU A 590 -61.34 0.19 71.11
C LEU A 590 -60.18 -0.82 71.22
N SER A 591 -59.44 -0.80 72.33
CA SER A 591 -58.34 -1.73 72.59
C SER A 591 -58.83 -3.17 72.65
N GLU A 592 -59.95 -3.41 73.34
CA GLU A 592 -60.60 -4.70 73.49
C GLU A 592 -61.15 -5.22 72.15
N LYS A 593 -61.92 -4.40 71.42
CA LYS A 593 -62.53 -4.80 70.14
C LYS A 593 -61.51 -5.06 69.01
N LEU A 594 -60.35 -4.40 69.02
CA LEU A 594 -59.35 -4.51 67.93
C LEU A 594 -58.13 -5.37 68.29
N ASN A 595 -57.98 -5.74 69.56
CA ASN A 595 -56.77 -6.34 70.12
C ASN A 595 -55.52 -5.52 69.73
N ILE A 596 -55.54 -4.23 70.08
CA ILE A 596 -54.45 -3.25 69.88
C ILE A 596 -54.19 -2.56 71.22
N ARG A 597 -52.93 -2.22 71.53
CA ARG A 597 -52.56 -1.50 72.76
C ARG A 597 -53.39 -0.21 72.94
N GLN A 598 -54.01 -0.03 74.10
CA GLN A 598 -54.91 1.10 74.40
C GLN A 598 -54.28 2.47 74.09
N SER A 599 -52.99 2.65 74.36
CA SER A 599 -52.25 3.88 74.04
C SER A 599 -52.28 4.23 72.54
N THR A 600 -52.22 3.22 71.67
CA THR A 600 -52.30 3.39 70.21
C THR A 600 -53.74 3.73 69.79
N CYS A 601 -54.74 3.05 70.36
CA CYS A 601 -56.15 3.38 70.12
C CYS A 601 -56.50 4.81 70.56
N TRP A 602 -55.95 5.28 71.68
CA TRP A 602 -56.12 6.65 72.17
C TRP A 602 -55.52 7.68 71.20
N ALA A 603 -54.30 7.45 70.71
CA ALA A 603 -53.64 8.34 69.75
C ALA A 603 -54.44 8.47 68.44
N TYR A 604 -54.95 7.35 67.92
CA TYR A 604 -55.82 7.35 66.74
C TYR A 604 -57.16 8.03 67.02
N ALA A 605 -57.77 7.77 68.17
CA ALA A 605 -59.05 8.36 68.52
C ALA A 605 -58.98 9.88 68.66
N ILE A 606 -57.89 10.42 69.22
CA ILE A 606 -57.66 11.88 69.23
C ILE A 606 -57.56 12.44 67.82
N ARG A 607 -56.75 11.81 66.96
CA ARG A 607 -56.54 12.25 65.57
C ARG A 607 -57.87 12.26 64.79
N ILE A 608 -58.66 11.20 64.89
CA ILE A 608 -59.93 11.05 64.18
C ILE A 608 -61.00 11.99 64.75
N ARG A 609 -61.12 12.12 66.08
CA ARG A 609 -62.05 13.08 66.69
C ARG A 609 -61.72 14.52 66.32
N LYS A 610 -60.44 14.88 66.19
CA LYS A 610 -60.01 16.21 65.71
C LYS A 610 -60.52 16.47 64.28
N VAL A 611 -60.35 15.51 63.37
CA VAL A 611 -60.89 15.60 62.00
C VAL A 611 -62.43 15.68 62.00
N MET A 612 -63.11 14.92 62.86
CA MET A 612 -64.57 15.03 63.03
C MET A 612 -65.00 16.41 63.53
N GLN A 613 -64.25 17.04 64.44
CA GLN A 613 -64.52 18.41 64.92
C GLN A 613 -64.27 19.46 63.84
N ASP A 614 -63.17 19.36 63.10
CA ASP A 614 -62.82 20.28 62.02
C ASP A 614 -63.86 20.22 60.88
N LYS A 615 -64.35 19.02 60.52
CA LYS A 615 -65.44 18.86 59.53
C LYS A 615 -66.82 19.30 60.05
N ARG A 616 -67.07 19.21 61.36
CA ARG A 616 -68.28 19.82 61.97
C ARG A 616 -68.25 21.35 61.91
N ARG A 617 -67.06 21.97 61.99
CA ARG A 617 -66.88 23.43 61.90
C ARG A 617 -66.95 23.95 60.46
N SER A 618 -66.56 23.17 59.46
CA SER A 618 -66.53 23.56 58.03
C SER A 618 -67.86 23.34 57.28
N ARG A 619 -69.00 23.29 57.97
CA ARG A 619 -70.29 22.82 57.42
C ARG A 619 -70.90 23.84 56.43
N LYS A 620 -70.41 23.87 55.18
CA LYS A 620 -71.11 24.35 53.99
C LYS A 620 -71.26 23.19 53.00
N LYS A 621 -72.52 22.73 52.85
CA LYS A 621 -73.08 21.79 51.87
C LYS A 621 -72.09 20.93 51.04
N SER A 622 -71.83 19.70 51.49
CA SER A 622 -71.57 18.56 50.60
C SER A 622 -72.31 17.32 51.12
N HIS A 623 -73.04 16.64 50.23
CA HIS A 623 -73.86 15.45 50.49
C HIS A 623 -73.01 14.16 50.40
N GLU A 624 -71.85 14.11 51.07
CA GLU A 624 -71.07 12.87 51.17
C GLU A 624 -71.25 12.28 52.58
N GLN A 625 -72.03 11.20 52.71
CA GLN A 625 -72.27 10.48 53.96
C GLN A 625 -71.40 9.21 54.01
N GLY A 626 -70.63 9.02 55.09
CA GLY A 626 -69.88 7.78 55.34
C GLY A 626 -68.58 7.98 56.12
N TRP A 627 -68.12 6.92 56.82
CA TRP A 627 -66.88 6.94 57.62
C TRP A 627 -65.62 7.20 56.79
N SER A 628 -65.64 6.86 55.50
CA SER A 628 -64.54 7.09 54.54
C SER A 628 -64.22 8.56 54.33
N THR A 629 -65.19 9.45 54.60
CA THR A 629 -64.93 10.90 54.55
C THR A 629 -63.91 11.32 55.61
N LEU A 630 -63.75 10.60 56.72
CA LEU A 630 -62.78 10.97 57.76
C LEU A 630 -61.32 10.66 57.39
N VAL A 631 -61.08 9.98 56.28
CA VAL A 631 -59.77 9.45 55.91
C VAL A 631 -58.83 10.51 55.31
N MET A 632 -59.42 11.50 54.64
CA MET A 632 -58.79 12.69 54.04
C MET A 632 -59.09 13.91 54.91
#